data_AF-A0A7C3F6J8-F1
#
_entry.id   AF-A0A7C3F6J8-F1
#
_cell.length_a   1.000
_cell.length_b   1.000
_cell.length_c   1.000
_cell.angle_alpha   90.00
_cell.angle_beta   90.00
_cell.angle_gamma   90.00
#
_symmetry.space_group_name_H-M   'P 1'
#
loop_
_entity.id
_entity.type
_entity.pdbx_description
1 polymer ?
#
loop_
_entity_poly.entity_id
_entity_poly.type
_entity_poly.pdbx_seq_one_letter_code
_entity_poly.pdbx_strand_id
1 'polypeptide(L)' 'MPRPRALETLLAYNTFDVVNLATLAALAYNLKLADTPFAESHRLAIPAPPPVPFEPDAATIARLREGLGWGAGIGYNPA' A
#
# COMPACT_ATOMS: atom_id res chain seq x y z
N MET A 1 23.02 -5.69 -16.00
CA MET A 1 22.52 -4.31 -15.76
C MET A 1 21.15 -4.39 -15.08
N PRO A 2 20.82 -3.52 -14.11
CA PRO A 2 19.48 -3.50 -13.53
C PRO A 2 18.47 -3.15 -14.61
N ARG A 3 17.36 -3.89 -14.66
CA ARG A 3 16.26 -3.60 -15.60
C ARG A 3 15.48 -2.39 -15.06
N PRO A 4 15.46 -1.22 -15.73
CA PRO A 4 14.84 -0.01 -15.20
C PRO A 4 13.39 -0.23 -14.72
N ARG A 5 12.59 -0.97 -15.49
CA ARG A 5 11.21 -1.34 -15.15
C ARG A 5 11.07 -2.15 -13.86
N ALA A 6 12.03 -3.02 -13.56
CA ALA A 6 11.98 -3.82 -12.33
C ALA A 6 12.28 -2.96 -11.10
N LEU A 7 13.19 -1.98 -11.23
CA LEU A 7 13.49 -1.03 -10.16
C LEU A 7 12.33 -0.06 -9.95
N GLU A 8 11.75 0.51 -11.03
CA GLU A 8 10.55 1.36 -10.95
C GLU A 8 9.39 0.64 -10.26
N THR A 9 9.15 -0.62 -10.64
CA THR A 9 8.12 -1.46 -9.98
C THR A 9 8.42 -1.63 -8.49
N LEU A 10 9.65 -1.97 -8.13
CA LEU A 10 10.03 -2.15 -6.72
C LEU A 10 9.84 -0.86 -5.92
N LEU A 11 10.24 0.28 -6.48
CA LEU A 11 10.12 1.59 -5.83
C LEU A 11 8.66 2.03 -5.72
N ALA A 12 7.83 1.76 -6.74
CA ALA A 12 6.39 2.05 -6.70
C ALA A 12 5.71 1.31 -5.54
N TYR A 13 5.93 0.01 -5.39
CA TYR A 13 5.35 -0.77 -4.30
C TYR A 13 5.88 -0.33 -2.92
N ASN A 14 7.19 -0.21 -2.75
CA ASN A 14 7.76 0.21 -1.46
C ASN A 14 7.30 1.62 -1.06
N THR A 15 7.19 2.52 -2.03
CA THR A 15 6.72 3.88 -1.77
C THR A 15 5.23 3.89 -1.44
N PHE A 16 4.41 3.11 -2.17
CA PHE A 16 2.99 2.97 -1.89
C PHE A 16 2.72 2.56 -0.44
N ASP A 17 3.49 1.61 0.10
CA ASP A 17 3.33 1.18 1.49
C ASP A 17 3.65 2.32 2.48
N VAL A 18 4.76 3.04 2.24
CA VAL A 18 5.22 4.12 3.14
C VAL A 18 4.28 5.33 3.11
N VAL A 19 3.80 5.76 1.94
CA VAL A 19 2.95 6.97 1.83
C VAL A 19 1.60 6.78 2.54
N ASN A 20 1.14 5.54 2.71
CA ASN A 20 -0.10 5.23 3.40
C ASN A 20 0.05 5.11 4.93
N LEU A 21 1.27 5.07 5.48
CA LEU A 21 1.48 4.84 6.92
C LEU A 21 0.81 5.90 7.80
N ALA A 22 0.89 7.18 7.43
CA ALA A 22 0.28 8.25 8.23
C ALA A 22 -1.25 8.14 8.25
N THR A 23 -1.86 7.84 7.11
CA THR A 23 -3.30 7.61 6.98
C THR A 23 -3.75 6.41 7.81
N LEU A 24 -3.05 5.27 7.68
CA LEU A 24 -3.34 4.06 8.45
C LEU A 24 -3.14 4.25 9.95
N ALA A 25 -2.11 4.99 10.37
CA ALA A 25 -1.87 5.31 11.78
C ALA A 25 -2.99 6.17 12.37
N ALA A 26 -3.42 7.23 11.67
CA ALA A 26 -4.52 8.07 12.11
C ALA A 26 -5.85 7.29 12.19
N LEU A 27 -6.12 6.43 11.21
CA LEU A 27 -7.28 5.53 11.20
C LEU A 27 -7.25 4.57 12.40
N ALA A 28 -6.14 3.84 12.59
CA ALA A 28 -6.01 2.88 13.68
C ALA A 28 -6.10 3.55 15.05
N TYR A 29 -5.52 4.74 15.21
CA TYR A 29 -5.65 5.55 16.40
C TYR A 29 -7.12 5.91 16.66
N ASN A 30 -7.81 6.48 15.67
CA ASN A 30 -9.22 6.90 15.80
C ASN A 30 -10.16 5.73 16.07
N LEU A 31 -9.89 4.55 15.50
CA LEU A 31 -10.63 3.33 15.79
C LEU A 31 -10.48 2.91 17.26
N LYS A 32 -9.26 2.92 17.79
CA LYS A 32 -9.02 2.63 19.22
C LYS A 32 -9.57 3.71 20.15
N LEU A 33 -9.53 4.97 19.73
CA LEU A 33 -10.03 6.10 20.52
C LEU A 33 -11.54 6.01 20.75
N ALA A 34 -12.29 5.44 19.79
CA ALA A 34 -13.75 5.35 19.84
C ALA A 34 -14.27 4.58 21.07
N ASP A 35 -13.50 3.63 21.59
CA ASP A 35 -13.85 2.83 22.77
C ASP A 35 -13.44 3.50 24.10
N THR A 36 -13.05 4.78 24.07
CA THR A 36 -12.61 5.53 25.24
C THR A 36 -13.52 6.73 25.52
N PRO A 37 -13.54 7.28 26.75
CA PRO A 37 -14.24 8.53 27.06
C PRO A 37 -13.75 9.77 26.28
N PHE A 38 -12.68 9.63 25.48
CA PHE A 38 -12.05 10.71 24.71
C PHE A 38 -12.47 10.74 23.22
N ALA A 39 -13.43 9.90 22.82
CA ALA A 39 -13.88 9.72 21.44
C ALA A 39 -14.23 11.04 20.71
N GLU A 40 -14.78 12.02 21.44
CA GLU A 40 -15.25 13.29 20.89
C GLU A 40 -14.21 14.41 20.88
N SER A 41 -13.10 14.27 21.61
CA SER A 41 -12.16 15.38 21.84
C SER A 41 -10.78 15.18 21.20
N HIS A 42 -10.32 13.94 21.04
CA HIS A 42 -8.93 13.66 20.65
C HIS A 42 -8.78 13.04 19.26
N ARG A 43 -9.82 13.09 18.42
CA ARG A 43 -9.73 12.52 17.07
C ARG A 43 -8.64 13.21 16.26
N LEU A 44 -7.84 12.42 15.56
CA LEU A 44 -6.87 12.92 14.61
C LEU A 44 -7.54 13.14 13.25
N ALA A 45 -7.18 14.23 12.56
CA ALA A 45 -7.49 14.38 11.15
C ALA A 45 -6.81 13.26 10.36
N ILE A 46 -7.52 12.69 9.39
CA ILE A 46 -6.97 11.67 8.49
C ILE A 46 -6.20 12.39 7.38
N PRO A 47 -4.87 12.27 7.31
CA PRO A 47 -4.11 12.92 6.25
C PRO A 47 -4.35 12.20 4.91
N ALA A 48 -4.37 12.96 3.83
CA ALA A 48 -4.29 12.41 2.49
C ALA A 48 -2.85 11.90 2.24
N PRO A 49 -2.69 10.72 1.64
CA PRO A 49 -1.35 10.24 1.28
C PRO A 49 -0.76 11.14 0.18
N PRO A 50 0.55 11.40 0.20
CA PRO A 50 1.23 12.08 -0.90
C PRO A 50 1.23 11.22 -2.17
N PRO A 51 1.43 11.82 -3.36
CA PRO A 51 1.49 11.08 -4.61
C PRO A 51 2.71 10.14 -4.65
N VAL A 52 2.53 8.97 -5.26
CA VAL A 52 3.63 8.02 -5.53
C VAL A 52 4.31 8.44 -6.85
N PRO A 53 5.63 8.73 -6.85
CA PRO A 53 6.32 9.25 -8.03
C PRO A 53 6.82 8.17 -9.00
N PHE A 54 6.48 6.90 -8.75
CA PHE A 54 6.90 5.75 -9.55
C PHE A 54 5.69 4.97 -10.04
N GLU A 55 5.79 4.44 -11.26
CA GLU A 55 4.74 3.64 -11.87
C GLU A 55 5.16 2.17 -11.93
N PRO A 56 4.32 1.23 -11.47
CA PRO A 56 4.62 -0.18 -11.57
C PRO A 56 4.48 -0.69 -13.01
N ASP A 57 5.38 -1.57 -13.43
CA ASP A 57 5.35 -2.17 -14.77
C ASP A 57 4.52 -3.46 -14.76
N ALA A 58 3.32 -3.41 -15.35
CA ALA A 58 2.37 -4.52 -15.37
C ALA A 58 2.95 -5.81 -15.99
N ALA A 59 3.75 -5.69 -17.05
CA ALA A 59 4.41 -6.83 -17.69
C ALA A 59 5.44 -7.50 -16.76
N THR A 60 6.19 -6.71 -15.99
CA THR A 60 7.11 -7.20 -14.96
C THR A 60 6.36 -7.97 -13.88
N ILE A 61 5.21 -7.47 -13.43
CA ILE A 61 4.36 -8.14 -12.43
C ILE A 61 3.82 -9.46 -12.98
N ALA A 62 3.23 -9.46 -14.18
CA ALA A 62 2.67 -10.67 -14.81
C ALA A 62 3.73 -11.79 -14.92
N ARG A 63 4.92 -11.45 -15.45
CA ARG A 63 6.05 -12.38 -15.55
C ARG A 63 6.49 -12.92 -14.19
N LEU A 64 6.51 -12.09 -13.14
CA LEU A 64 6.85 -12.54 -11.78
C LEU A 64 5.79 -13.48 -11.22
N ARG A 65 4.50 -13.20 -11.45
CA ARG A 65 3.39 -14.05 -10.99
C ARG A 65 3.43 -15.44 -11.60
N GLU A 66 3.72 -15.53 -12.91
CA GLU A 66 3.88 -16.80 -13.63
C GLU A 66 5.09 -17.58 -13.14
N GLY A 67 6.26 -16.92 -13.03
CA GLY A 67 7.51 -17.56 -12.64
C GLY A 67 7.55 -18.03 -11.17
N LEU A 68 6.74 -17.43 -10.29
CA LEU A 68 6.69 -17.77 -8.87
C LEU A 68 5.50 -18.66 -8.49
N GLY A 69 4.62 -19.01 -9.43
CA GLY A 69 3.44 -19.83 -9.14
C GLY A 69 2.39 -19.16 -8.24
N TRP A 70 2.39 -17.82 -8.16
CA TRP A 70 1.54 -17.03 -7.24
C TRP A 70 0.02 -17.14 -7.54
N GLY A 71 -0.38 -17.81 -8.63
CA GLY A 71 -1.78 -18.09 -8.97
C GLY A 71 -2.32 -19.44 -8.46
N ALA A 72 -1.50 -20.33 -7.92
CA ALA A 72 -1.94 -21.68 -7.57
C ALA A 72 -2.57 -21.83 -6.17
N GLY A 73 -2.59 -20.79 -5.34
CA GLY A 73 -3.00 -20.92 -3.92
C GLY A 73 -3.71 -19.73 -3.26
N ILE A 74 -3.84 -18.58 -3.92
CA ILE A 74 -4.58 -17.43 -3.37
C ILE A 74 -5.49 -16.85 -4.46
N GLY A 75 -6.80 -16.98 -4.25
CA GLY A 75 -7.84 -16.47 -5.15
C GLY A 75 -7.76 -14.95 -5.27
N TYR A 76 -7.04 -14.46 -6.28
CA TYR A 76 -7.00 -13.06 -6.62
C TYR A 76 -8.09 -12.72 -7.63
N ASN A 77 -9.05 -11.90 -7.23
CA ASN A 77 -10.07 -11.30 -8.10
C ASN A 77 -9.64 -9.86 -8.45
N PRO A 78 -9.26 -9.56 -9.71
CA PRO A 78 -9.04 -8.19 -10.14
C PRO A 78 -10.40 -7.52 -10.37
N ALA A 79 -10.87 -6.77 -9.38
CA ALA A 79 -11.85 -5.72 -9.60
C ALA A 79 -11.16 -4.48 -10.19
#